data_AF-A0A962MAW4-F1
#
_entry.id   AF-A0A962MAW4-F1
#
_cell.length_a   1.000
_cell.length_b   1.000
_cell.length_c   1.000
_cell.angle_alpha   90.00
_cell.angle_beta   90.00
_cell.angle_gamma   90.00
#
_symmetry.space_group_name_H-M   'P 1'
#
loop_
_entity.id
_entity.type
_entity.pdbx_description
1 polymer ?
#
loop_
_entity_poly.entity_id
_entity_poly.type
_entity_poly.pdbx_seq_one_letter_code
_entity_poly.pdbx_strand_id
1 'polypeptide(L)'
;MITPSNLSGKIHWHRFRLALAAALACAYLVIMLITGALPQSRQFVKSEAKGVLELAPETISRVVITADGQTLTLRRQAQGWQLQSDVDRPLDAAFIETLERAVKFMHTANPVRVLSAEDIQAANWQDFGLDPPQLSVLLGNADGTVLEADFGNHNSDGFLQFMRLKDSETLYLMSNFVGKEWQTVLQQSSS
;
A
#
# COMPACT_ATOMS: atom_id res chain seq x y z
N MET A 1 -39.02 -79.61 -1.99
CA MET A 1 -37.78 -78.89 -2.39
C MET A 1 -38.15 -77.43 -2.58
N ILE A 2 -37.57 -76.52 -1.78
CA ILE A 2 -37.21 -75.11 -2.07
C ILE A 2 -36.39 -74.65 -0.85
N THR A 3 -35.15 -74.22 -1.07
CA THR A 3 -34.16 -73.74 -0.09
C THR A 3 -34.33 -72.25 0.23
N PRO A 4 -34.02 -71.78 1.46
CA PRO A 4 -34.05 -70.36 1.79
C PRO A 4 -32.76 -69.64 1.33
N SER A 5 -32.95 -68.38 0.95
CA SER A 5 -31.95 -67.44 0.45
C SER A 5 -31.05 -66.89 1.57
N ASN A 6 -29.73 -66.97 1.37
CA ASN A 6 -28.71 -66.49 2.29
C ASN A 6 -28.32 -65.04 1.94
N LEU A 7 -28.71 -64.09 2.79
CA LEU A 7 -28.34 -62.67 2.74
C LEU A 7 -27.34 -62.38 3.87
N SER A 8 -26.06 -62.71 3.69
CA SER A 8 -25.01 -62.20 4.59
C SER A 8 -23.65 -62.20 3.89
N GLY A 9 -23.14 -61.02 3.54
CA GLY A 9 -21.78 -60.94 3.00
C GLY A 9 -21.30 -59.54 2.59
N LYS A 10 -22.20 -58.64 2.16
CA LYS A 10 -21.77 -57.35 1.58
C LYS A 10 -21.45 -56.24 2.60
N ILE A 11 -21.95 -56.32 3.83
CA ILE A 11 -21.87 -55.21 4.81
C ILE A 11 -20.46 -55.07 5.42
N HIS A 12 -19.72 -56.16 5.56
CA HIS A 12 -18.41 -56.19 6.24
C HIS A 12 -17.29 -55.54 5.41
N TRP A 13 -17.33 -55.68 4.08
CA TRP A 13 -16.28 -55.17 3.18
C TRP A 13 -16.28 -53.64 3.07
N HIS A 14 -17.44 -52.99 3.12
CA HIS A 14 -17.52 -51.54 3.09
C HIS A 14 -17.02 -50.90 4.38
N ARG A 15 -17.32 -51.49 5.53
CA ARG A 15 -16.80 -51.03 6.83
C ARG A 15 -15.29 -51.18 6.93
N PHE A 16 -14.74 -52.27 6.41
CA PHE A 16 -13.29 -52.47 6.35
C PHE A 16 -12.60 -51.47 5.42
N ARG A 17 -13.17 -51.22 4.23
CA ARG A 17 -12.67 -50.21 3.29
C ARG A 17 -12.73 -48.79 3.87
N LEU A 18 -13.80 -48.45 4.59
CA LEU A 18 -13.95 -47.16 5.26
C LEU A 18 -12.95 -47.00 6.40
N ALA A 19 -12.73 -48.04 7.22
CA ALA A 19 -11.75 -48.02 8.29
C ALA A 19 -10.31 -47.85 7.74
N LEU A 20 -9.98 -48.53 6.64
CA LEU A 20 -8.67 -48.39 5.99
C LEU A 20 -8.48 -46.99 5.40
N ALA A 21 -9.50 -46.42 4.75
CA ALA A 21 -9.45 -45.06 4.22
C ALA A 21 -9.30 -44.01 5.33
N ALA A 22 -10.02 -44.18 6.44
CA ALA A 22 -9.89 -43.30 7.61
C ALA A 22 -8.49 -43.40 8.24
N ALA A 23 -7.93 -44.61 8.37
CA ALA A 23 -6.59 -44.81 8.88
C ALA A 23 -5.52 -44.14 7.98
N LEU A 24 -5.67 -44.22 6.66
CA LEU A 24 -4.78 -43.54 5.71
C LEU A 24 -4.90 -42.01 5.81
N ALA A 25 -6.11 -41.48 5.96
CA ALA A 25 -6.33 -40.04 6.15
C ALA A 25 -5.70 -39.54 7.47
N CYS A 26 -5.88 -40.29 8.57
CA CYS A 26 -5.23 -39.97 9.85
C CYS A 26 -3.70 -40.05 9.75
N ALA A 27 -3.16 -41.09 9.12
CA ALA A 27 -1.71 -41.23 8.91
C ALA A 27 -1.17 -40.07 8.07
N TYR A 28 -1.88 -39.64 7.03
CA TYR A 28 -1.52 -38.48 6.22
C TYR A 28 -1.52 -37.18 7.03
N LEU A 29 -2.54 -36.94 7.87
CA LEU A 29 -2.59 -35.77 8.74
C LEU A 29 -1.48 -35.77 9.80
N VAL A 30 -1.16 -36.93 10.38
CA VAL A 30 -0.04 -37.09 11.32
C VAL A 30 1.30 -36.85 10.63
N ILE A 31 1.49 -37.38 9.42
CA ILE A 31 2.68 -37.10 8.60
C ILE A 31 2.78 -35.60 8.34
N MET A 32 1.70 -34.93 7.95
CA MET A 32 1.65 -33.48 7.69
C MET A 32 1.97 -32.65 8.95
N LEU A 33 1.51 -33.10 10.13
CA LEU A 33 1.85 -32.50 11.43
C LEU A 33 3.34 -32.66 11.78
N ILE A 34 3.94 -33.81 11.45
CA ILE A 34 5.36 -34.10 11.75
C ILE A 34 6.30 -33.43 10.75
N THR A 35 5.98 -33.42 9.44
CA THR A 35 6.80 -32.74 8.43
C THR A 35 6.66 -31.23 8.46
N GLY A 36 5.74 -30.68 9.28
CA GLY A 36 5.51 -29.24 9.34
C GLY A 36 4.99 -28.67 8.02
N ALA A 37 4.50 -29.54 7.13
CA ALA A 37 3.85 -29.17 5.87
C ALA A 37 2.42 -28.67 6.13
N LEU A 38 2.26 -27.81 7.12
CA LEU A 38 1.34 -26.71 6.93
C LEU A 38 1.76 -26.09 5.58
N PRO A 39 0.85 -25.88 4.61
CA PRO A 39 1.08 -24.77 3.73
C PRO A 39 1.17 -23.58 4.68
N GLN A 40 2.39 -23.24 5.08
CA GLN A 40 2.74 -21.89 5.41
C GLN A 40 2.39 -21.18 4.12
N SER A 41 1.13 -20.73 4.05
CA SER A 41 0.78 -19.50 3.45
C SER A 41 1.87 -18.55 3.91
N ARG A 42 2.90 -18.43 3.06
CA ARG A 42 3.77 -17.26 2.96
C ARG A 42 2.93 -16.08 2.48
N GLN A 43 1.75 -15.93 3.07
CA GLN A 43 1.05 -14.69 3.29
C GLN A 43 1.53 -14.14 4.63
N PHE A 44 2.86 -14.09 4.84
CA PHE A 44 3.40 -12.77 5.12
C PHE A 44 3.23 -11.99 3.83
N VAL A 45 1.99 -11.62 3.54
CA VAL A 45 1.70 -10.45 2.73
C VAL A 45 2.27 -9.34 3.61
N LYS A 46 3.56 -9.05 3.43
CA LYS A 46 4.10 -7.71 3.67
C LYS A 46 2.97 -6.79 3.27
N SER A 47 2.44 -5.99 4.21
CA SER A 47 1.42 -4.96 3.96
C SER A 47 1.53 -4.56 2.50
N GLU A 48 0.57 -4.95 1.66
CA GLU A 48 0.79 -4.87 0.20
C GLU A 48 1.02 -3.41 -0.10
N ALA A 49 2.28 -3.02 -0.26
CA ALA A 49 2.67 -1.70 -0.69
C ALA A 49 2.15 -1.60 -2.11
N LYS A 50 0.90 -1.13 -2.20
CA LYS A 50 0.18 -0.96 -3.45
C LYS A 50 0.38 0.45 -3.98
N GLY A 51 0.76 1.38 -3.10
CA GLY A 51 1.15 2.73 -3.49
C GLY A 51 2.62 2.84 -3.86
N VAL A 52 3.06 4.09 -4.02
CA VAL A 52 4.41 4.43 -4.48
C VAL A 52 5.44 4.50 -3.36
N LEU A 53 5.00 4.54 -2.10
CA LEU A 53 5.88 4.43 -0.94
C LEU A 53 5.99 2.96 -0.52
N GLU A 54 7.16 2.35 -0.72
CA GLU A 54 7.38 0.94 -0.34
C GLU A 54 7.55 0.73 1.16
N LEU A 55 8.12 1.72 1.86
CA LEU A 55 8.36 1.65 3.29
C LEU A 55 7.07 1.85 4.10
N ALA A 56 7.04 1.30 5.30
CA ALA A 56 5.92 1.49 6.21
C ALA A 56 5.80 2.98 6.62
N PRO A 57 4.60 3.58 6.61
CA PRO A 57 4.38 5.00 6.92
C PRO A 57 5.01 5.48 8.23
N GLU A 58 5.12 4.60 9.22
CA GLU A 58 5.64 4.87 10.56
C GLU A 58 7.15 5.13 10.56
N THR A 59 7.85 4.67 9.51
CA THR A 59 9.29 4.92 9.33
C THR A 59 9.59 6.34 8.86
N ILE A 60 8.57 7.05 8.35
CA ILE A 60 8.73 8.41 7.85
C ILE A 60 8.82 9.39 9.02
N SER A 61 9.92 10.15 9.02
CA SER A 61 10.23 11.13 10.07
C SER A 61 10.51 12.53 9.51
N ARG A 62 10.49 12.71 8.19
CA ARG A 62 10.60 14.00 7.52
C ARG A 62 9.60 14.10 6.39
N VAL A 63 8.90 15.22 6.32
CA VAL A 63 8.03 15.58 5.20
C VAL A 63 8.35 16.99 4.78
N VAL A 64 8.57 17.20 3.47
CA VAL A 64 8.64 18.53 2.86
C VAL A 64 7.55 18.62 1.81
N ILE A 65 6.72 19.65 1.89
CA ILE A 65 5.63 19.91 0.96
C ILE A 65 5.88 21.27 0.33
N THR A 66 5.85 21.34 -1.00
CA THR A 66 5.99 22.58 -1.75
C THR A 66 4.83 22.74 -2.71
N ALA A 67 4.10 23.84 -2.63
CA ALA A 67 3.07 24.21 -3.61
C ALA A 67 2.90 25.74 -3.59
N ASP A 68 2.55 26.33 -4.74
CA ASP A 68 2.27 27.77 -4.89
C ASP A 68 3.35 28.70 -4.28
N GLY A 69 4.62 28.30 -4.38
CA GLY A 69 5.76 29.04 -3.81
C GLY A 69 5.88 28.97 -2.28
N GLN A 70 5.00 28.24 -1.59
CA GLN A 70 5.09 27.94 -0.16
C GLN A 70 5.83 26.63 0.05
N THR A 71 6.61 26.54 1.12
CA THR A 71 7.30 25.31 1.52
C THR A 71 7.08 25.05 3.00
N LEU A 72 6.52 23.88 3.29
CA LEU A 72 6.30 23.38 4.64
C LEU A 72 7.29 22.24 4.91
N THR A 73 8.04 22.32 6.01
CA THR A 73 8.93 21.23 6.44
C THR A 73 8.55 20.76 7.84
N LEU A 74 8.28 19.47 7.96
CA LEU A 74 7.87 18.79 9.19
C LEU A 74 8.90 17.71 9.54
N ARG A 75 9.18 17.56 10.82
CA ARG A 75 10.02 16.48 11.35
C ARG A 75 9.35 15.79 12.53
N ARG A 76 9.41 14.47 12.56
CA ARG A 76 8.95 13.64 13.68
C ARG A 76 10.08 13.54 14.70
N GLN A 77 9.84 14.02 15.91
CA GLN A 77 10.72 13.89 17.07
C GLN A 77 10.09 13.00 18.15
N ALA A 78 10.72 12.90 19.32
CA ALA A 78 10.24 12.08 20.43
C ALA A 78 8.81 12.46 20.90
N GLN A 79 8.44 13.73 20.78
CA GLN A 79 7.12 14.23 21.18
C GLN A 79 6.08 14.24 20.04
N GLY A 80 6.45 13.78 18.84
CA GLY A 80 5.57 13.78 17.66
C GLY A 80 6.08 14.68 16.54
N TRP A 81 5.18 15.06 15.62
CA TRP A 81 5.50 15.96 14.52
C TRP A 81 5.68 17.39 14.99
N GLN A 82 6.67 18.08 14.43
CA GLN A 82 6.96 19.50 14.67
C GLN A 82 7.27 20.19 13.34
N LEU A 83 6.97 21.49 13.29
CA LEU A 83 7.38 22.35 12.17
C LEU A 83 8.86 22.67 12.32
N GLN A 84 9.62 22.53 11.23
CA GLN A 84 11.03 22.88 11.27
C GLN A 84 11.25 24.40 11.36
N SER A 85 10.31 25.20 10.85
CA SER A 85 10.35 26.67 10.96
C SER A 85 10.01 27.18 12.35
N ASP A 86 9.27 26.40 13.14
CA ASP A 86 8.82 26.77 14.49
C ASP A 86 8.61 25.49 15.33
N VAL A 87 9.67 25.05 15.99
CA VAL A 87 9.70 23.77 16.72
C VAL A 87 8.91 23.80 18.03
N ASP A 88 8.63 24.99 18.56
CA ASP A 88 7.92 25.19 19.82
C ASP A 88 6.39 25.34 19.60
N ARG A 89 5.94 25.59 18.36
CA ARG A 89 4.52 25.62 18.01
C ARG A 89 3.92 24.22 18.14
N PRO A 90 2.93 24.01 19.03
CA PRO A 90 2.20 22.75 19.09
C PRO A 90 1.34 22.60 17.83
N LEU A 91 1.40 21.41 17.22
CA LEU A 91 0.49 21.02 16.14
C LEU A 91 -0.80 20.46 16.73
N ASP A 92 -1.93 20.88 16.17
CA ASP A 92 -3.21 20.31 16.58
C ASP A 92 -3.34 18.84 16.12
N ALA A 93 -4.21 18.09 16.80
CA ALA A 93 -4.40 16.67 16.51
C ALA A 93 -4.96 16.42 15.11
N ALA A 94 -5.82 17.31 14.60
CA ALA A 94 -6.45 17.15 13.29
C ALA A 94 -5.45 17.32 12.13
N PHE A 95 -4.48 18.21 12.30
CA PHE A 95 -3.34 18.42 11.42
C PHE A 95 -2.46 17.16 11.39
N ILE A 96 -2.12 16.63 12.57
CA ILE A 96 -1.32 15.40 12.69
C ILE A 96 -2.04 14.24 12.01
N GLU A 97 -3.35 14.06 12.25
CA GLU A 97 -4.15 13.02 11.61
C GLU A 97 -4.19 13.17 10.08
N THR A 98 -4.27 14.40 9.57
CA THR A 98 -4.25 14.70 8.13
C THR A 98 -2.89 14.38 7.52
N LEU A 99 -1.80 14.77 8.18
CA LEU A 99 -0.44 14.45 7.78
C LEU A 99 -0.21 12.93 7.73
N GLU A 100 -0.59 12.21 8.79
CA GLU A 100 -0.41 10.75 8.84
C GLU A 100 -1.26 10.03 7.79
N ARG A 101 -2.48 10.52 7.53
CA ARG A 101 -3.33 10.01 6.44
C ARG A 101 -2.69 10.25 5.06
N ALA A 102 -2.12 11.43 4.83
CA ALA A 102 -1.44 11.74 3.57
C ALA A 102 -0.24 10.81 3.33
N VAL A 103 0.63 10.60 4.34
CA VAL A 103 1.74 9.63 4.26
C VAL A 103 1.21 8.22 4.01
N LYS A 104 0.15 7.81 4.72
CA LYS A 104 -0.47 6.49 4.55
C LYS A 104 -1.00 6.29 3.12
N PHE A 105 -1.61 7.30 2.52
CA PHE A 105 -2.08 7.20 1.14
C PHE A 105 -0.95 7.00 0.14
N MET A 106 0.23 7.57 0.36
CA MET A 106 1.41 7.26 -0.48
C MET A 106 1.79 5.78 -0.44
N HIS A 107 1.57 5.10 0.69
CA HIS A 107 1.87 3.68 0.86
C HIS A 107 0.75 2.76 0.31
N THR A 108 -0.50 3.16 0.45
CA THR A 108 -1.66 2.27 0.19
C THR A 108 -2.41 2.56 -1.10
N ALA A 109 -2.36 3.77 -1.64
CA ALA A 109 -3.16 4.15 -2.80
C ALA A 109 -2.49 3.64 -4.08
N ASN A 110 -3.14 2.68 -4.75
CA ASN A 110 -2.64 2.14 -6.02
C ASN A 110 -2.82 3.16 -7.16
N PRO A 111 -1.79 3.38 -8.00
CA PRO A 111 -1.99 4.02 -9.28
C PRO A 111 -3.13 3.37 -10.08
N VAL A 112 -4.02 4.20 -10.62
CA VAL A 112 -5.09 3.75 -11.52
C VAL A 112 -4.50 3.34 -12.87
N ARG A 113 -3.45 4.05 -13.30
CA ARG A 113 -2.68 3.73 -14.49
C ARG A 113 -1.21 4.09 -14.27
N VAL A 114 -0.34 3.31 -14.89
CA VAL A 114 1.10 3.54 -14.94
C VAL A 114 1.50 3.56 -16.40
N LEU A 115 2.25 4.59 -16.81
CA LEU A 115 2.70 4.82 -18.18
C LEU A 115 4.23 4.92 -18.18
N SER A 116 4.88 4.11 -19.00
CA SER A 116 6.34 4.20 -19.18
C SER A 116 6.71 5.42 -20.02
N ALA A 117 7.98 5.81 -20.02
CA ALA A 117 8.50 6.86 -20.88
C ALA A 117 8.17 6.63 -22.37
N GLU A 118 8.17 5.37 -22.81
CA GLU A 118 7.84 4.96 -24.17
C GLU A 118 6.36 5.18 -24.51
N ASP A 119 5.46 4.95 -23.53
CA ASP A 119 4.01 5.13 -23.69
C ASP A 119 3.60 6.61 -23.73
N ILE A 120 4.40 7.49 -23.13
CA ILE A 120 4.12 8.93 -23.01
C ILE A 120 4.42 9.68 -24.33
N GLN A 121 5.03 9.03 -25.33
CA GLN A 121 5.29 9.49 -26.71
C GLN A 121 5.28 11.02 -26.92
N ALA A 122 6.46 11.64 -27.00
CA ALA A 122 6.66 13.08 -27.29
C ALA A 122 5.92 14.09 -26.38
N ALA A 123 5.07 13.67 -25.45
CA ALA A 123 4.46 14.55 -24.46
C ALA A 123 5.53 15.00 -23.47
N ASN A 124 5.54 16.30 -23.19
CA ASN A 124 6.49 16.89 -22.25
C ASN A 124 5.89 16.91 -20.84
N TRP A 125 6.74 16.95 -19.83
CA TRP A 125 6.31 17.07 -18.42
C TRP A 125 5.43 18.30 -18.17
N GLN A 126 5.63 19.37 -18.95
CA GLN A 126 4.80 20.58 -18.98
C GLN A 126 3.32 20.29 -19.30
N ASP A 127 3.03 19.39 -20.24
CA ASP A 127 1.66 19.07 -20.66
C ASP A 127 0.86 18.41 -19.52
N PHE A 128 1.55 17.66 -18.67
CA PHE A 128 1.00 17.05 -17.47
C PHE A 128 1.03 17.97 -16.24
N GLY A 129 1.54 19.20 -16.36
CA GLY A 129 1.71 20.12 -15.25
C GLY A 129 2.73 19.66 -14.22
N LEU A 130 3.74 18.89 -14.65
CA LEU A 130 4.83 18.36 -13.82
C LEU A 130 6.15 19.14 -13.98
N ASP A 131 6.15 20.17 -14.82
CA ASP A 131 7.28 21.09 -15.01
C ASP A 131 6.74 22.51 -15.31
N PRO A 132 6.64 23.41 -14.31
CA PRO A 132 6.79 23.13 -12.88
C PRO A 132 5.61 22.29 -12.34
N PRO A 133 5.82 21.49 -11.27
CA PRO A 133 4.75 20.75 -10.61
C PRO A 133 3.81 21.67 -9.83
N GLN A 134 2.54 21.26 -9.72
CA GLN A 134 1.53 21.95 -8.90
C GLN A 134 1.74 21.71 -7.40
N LEU A 135 2.28 20.55 -7.05
CA LEU A 135 2.60 20.14 -5.68
C LEU A 135 3.79 19.18 -5.72
N SER A 136 4.78 19.39 -4.87
CA SER A 136 5.90 18.47 -4.66
C SER A 136 5.92 18.00 -3.21
N VAL A 137 6.13 16.70 -3.01
CA VAL A 137 6.22 16.07 -1.69
C VAL A 137 7.49 15.25 -1.60
N LEU A 138 8.31 15.53 -0.60
CA LEU A 138 9.48 14.74 -0.24
C LEU A 138 9.24 14.07 1.10
N LEU A 139 9.37 12.75 1.13
CA LEU A 139 9.33 11.92 2.33
C LEU A 139 10.73 11.42 2.66
N GLY A 140 11.10 11.48 3.93
CA GLY A 140 12.38 10.99 4.41
C GLY A 140 12.30 10.33 5.77
N ASN A 141 13.34 9.59 6.09
CA ASN A 141 13.54 8.92 7.38
C ASN A 141 14.94 9.30 7.95
N ALA A 142 15.44 8.51 8.91
CA ALA A 142 16.76 8.71 9.49
C ALA A 142 17.91 8.51 8.48
N ASP A 143 17.70 7.68 7.45
CA ASP A 143 18.70 7.32 6.45
C ASP A 143 18.77 8.33 5.30
N GLY A 144 17.74 9.16 5.12
CA GLY A 144 17.71 10.21 4.11
C GLY A 144 16.36 10.36 3.43
N THR A 145 16.39 10.82 2.18
CA THR A 145 15.19 10.88 1.33
C THR A 145 14.79 9.47 0.91
N VAL A 146 13.52 9.14 1.08
CA VAL A 146 12.92 7.86 0.73
C VAL A 146 12.12 7.97 -0.56
N LEU A 147 11.43 9.09 -0.75
CA LEU A 147 10.54 9.31 -1.89
C LEU A 147 10.47 10.81 -2.19
N GLU A 148 10.54 11.19 -3.47
CA GLU A 148 10.21 12.53 -3.95
C GLU A 148 9.18 12.39 -5.07
N ALA A 149 7.99 12.95 -4.85
CA ALA A 149 6.84 12.84 -5.73
C ALA A 149 6.34 14.22 -6.13
N ASP A 150 6.19 14.42 -7.44
CA ASP A 150 5.63 15.60 -8.07
C ASP A 150 4.22 15.29 -8.55
N PHE A 151 3.28 16.18 -8.25
CA PHE A 151 1.89 16.11 -8.64
C PHE A 151 1.58 17.26 -9.60
N GLY A 152 0.94 16.91 -10.72
CA GLY A 152 0.61 17.85 -11.78
C GLY A 152 -0.89 18.08 -11.93
N ASN A 153 -1.29 18.25 -13.19
CA ASN A 153 -2.67 18.52 -13.59
C ASN A 153 -3.59 17.35 -13.25
N HIS A 154 -4.88 17.67 -13.12
CA HIS A 154 -5.91 16.66 -13.08
C HIS A 154 -6.27 16.17 -14.50
N ASN A 155 -6.84 14.99 -14.61
CA ASN A 155 -7.48 14.56 -15.86
C ASN A 155 -8.73 15.42 -16.15
N SER A 156 -9.27 15.30 -17.36
CA SER A 156 -10.46 16.06 -17.80
C SER A 156 -11.64 16.01 -16.84
N ASP A 157 -11.83 14.85 -16.19
CA ASP A 157 -12.97 14.61 -15.30
C ASP A 157 -12.68 15.04 -13.85
N GLY A 158 -11.43 15.46 -13.56
CA GLY A 158 -11.00 15.96 -12.25
C GLY A 158 -10.75 14.89 -11.18
N PHE A 159 -11.08 13.63 -11.42
CA PHE A 159 -10.96 12.54 -10.43
C PHE A 159 -9.56 11.98 -10.30
N LEU A 160 -8.74 12.11 -11.34
CA LEU A 160 -7.38 11.59 -11.37
C LEU A 160 -6.39 12.73 -11.47
N GLN A 161 -5.18 12.50 -10.98
CA GLN A 161 -4.09 13.45 -10.98
C GLN A 161 -2.83 12.79 -11.51
N PHE A 162 -2.12 13.49 -12.38
CA PHE A 162 -0.81 13.08 -12.84
C PHE A 162 0.21 13.18 -11.71
N MET A 163 1.04 12.16 -11.55
CA MET A 163 2.12 12.12 -10.57
C MET A 163 3.37 11.52 -11.19
N ARG A 164 4.55 12.02 -10.81
CA ARG A 164 5.84 11.44 -11.18
C ARG A 164 6.69 11.31 -9.93
N LEU A 165 7.49 10.26 -9.86
CA LEU A 165 8.57 10.17 -8.87
C LEU A 165 9.85 10.76 -9.49
N LYS A 166 10.64 11.52 -8.74
CA LYS A 166 11.78 12.24 -9.32
C LYS A 166 12.86 11.32 -9.90
N ASP A 167 13.03 10.14 -9.31
CA ASP A 167 13.99 9.12 -9.74
C ASP A 167 13.42 8.16 -10.81
N SER A 168 12.30 8.51 -11.44
CA SER A 168 11.58 7.66 -12.39
C SER A 168 11.05 8.46 -13.58
N GLU A 169 11.20 7.92 -14.79
CA GLU A 169 10.57 8.44 -16.01
C GLU A 169 9.14 7.90 -16.21
N THR A 170 8.59 7.24 -15.19
CA THR A 170 7.23 6.69 -15.20
C THR A 170 6.22 7.74 -14.78
N LEU A 171 5.16 7.91 -15.56
CA LEU A 171 4.00 8.72 -15.22
C LEU A 171 2.94 7.86 -14.55
N TYR A 172 2.51 8.29 -13.39
CA TYR A 172 1.45 7.67 -12.61
C TYR A 172 0.18 8.49 -12.75
N LEU A 173 -0.95 7.81 -12.91
CA LEU A 173 -2.27 8.42 -12.82
C LEU A 173 -2.91 7.96 -11.51
N MET A 174 -2.91 8.85 -10.52
CA MET A 174 -3.39 8.59 -9.16
C MET A 174 -4.80 9.11 -8.99
N SER A 175 -5.54 8.61 -8.01
CA SER A 175 -6.76 9.32 -7.56
C SER A 175 -6.40 10.68 -6.95
N ASN A 176 -7.18 11.71 -7.27
CA ASN A 176 -6.92 13.09 -6.84
C ASN A 176 -6.89 13.28 -5.31
N PHE A 177 -7.52 12.37 -4.55
CA PHE A 177 -7.53 12.45 -3.09
C PHE A 177 -6.12 12.39 -2.50
N VAL A 178 -5.18 11.73 -3.19
CA VAL A 178 -3.78 11.62 -2.73
C VAL A 178 -3.13 13.01 -2.69
N GLY A 179 -3.18 13.77 -3.78
CA GLY A 179 -2.65 15.14 -3.82
C GLY A 179 -3.48 16.11 -2.97
N LYS A 180 -4.81 15.94 -2.92
CA LYS A 180 -5.69 16.78 -2.11
C LYS A 180 -5.39 16.71 -0.62
N GLU A 181 -5.04 15.54 -0.08
CA GLU A 181 -4.65 15.43 1.34
C GLU A 181 -3.38 16.24 1.63
N TRP A 182 -2.38 16.20 0.74
CA TRP A 182 -1.16 17.00 0.89
C TRP A 182 -1.44 18.52 0.82
N GLN A 183 -2.30 18.95 -0.10
CA GLN A 183 -2.77 20.34 -0.15
C GLN A 183 -3.49 20.73 1.16
N THR A 184 -4.29 19.83 1.72
CA THR A 184 -4.99 20.07 2.99
C THR A 184 -4.00 20.28 4.14
N VAL A 185 -2.93 19.48 4.22
CA VAL A 185 -1.85 19.67 5.21
C VAL A 185 -1.22 21.06 5.05
N LEU A 186 -0.88 21.46 3.82
CA LEU A 186 -0.26 22.77 3.57
C LEU A 186 -1.21 23.92 3.98
N GLN A 187 -2.50 23.83 3.63
CA GLN A 187 -3.51 24.84 3.98
C GLN A 187 -3.71 24.97 5.50
N GLN A 188 -3.78 23.84 6.22
CA GLN A 188 -3.91 23.85 7.68
C GLN A 188 -2.68 24.42 8.37
N SER A 189 -1.48 24.27 7.78
CA SER A 189 -0.25 24.82 8.37
C SER A 189 -0.22 26.35 8.42
N SER A 190 -0.91 26.98 7.46
CA SER A 190 -1.03 28.43 7.29
C SER A 190 -2.21 29.03 8.07
N SER A 191 -3.04 28.20 8.70
CA SER A 191 -4.15 28.61 9.58
C SER A 191 -3.64 28.83 11.01
#